data_AF-A0AA95GAZ3-F1
#
_entry.id   AF-A0AA95GAZ3-F1
#
_cell.length_a   1.000
_cell.length_b   1.000
_cell.length_c   1.000
_cell.angle_alpha   90.00
_cell.angle_beta   90.00
_cell.angle_gamma   90.00
#
_symmetry.space_group_name_H-M   'P 1'
#
loop_
_entity.id
_entity.type
_entity.pdbx_description
1 polymer ?
#
loop_
_entity_poly.entity_id
_entity_poly.type
_entity_poly.pdbx_seq_one_letter_code
_entity_poly.pdbx_strand_id
1 'polypeptide(L)'
;MSADTDNTQNIEFENHFALKVVVIYFPNGYHINSEESLNILKNAWSKNLKSWHSPYTCLFDLRNFTINSELELEFEKLIKFFKNFFMRKIIGFYDKNSPSVNVSFDKIEGFEEAASQTGLARANSPERKVTDLRSKIQFDNDFNAHVMEISFLSETELNTKEDLAILKSKLQNNLMLWHTPYSIIINCLNLSFSAEAKIEFNKINKFLSAFFCKKIVGYAPKGQKDTYPFLTYRSRHLAAGSLENEGLEAGDKANCSTRKIGT
;
A
#
# COMPACT_ATOMS: atom_id res chain seq x y z
N MET A 1 -26.25 5.84 39.36
CA MET A 1 -26.31 6.21 37.94
C MET A 1 -24.90 6.54 37.50
N SER A 2 -24.15 5.53 37.05
CA SER A 2 -22.81 5.68 36.48
C SER A 2 -22.99 6.05 35.01
N ALA A 3 -22.60 7.26 34.64
CA ALA A 3 -22.58 7.69 33.26
C ALA A 3 -21.43 6.98 32.53
N ASP A 4 -21.79 6.05 31.66
CA ASP A 4 -20.96 5.58 30.55
C ASP A 4 -20.59 6.77 29.66
N THR A 5 -19.30 7.11 29.59
CA THR A 5 -18.71 7.76 28.42
C THR A 5 -17.29 7.25 28.27
N ASP A 6 -17.15 6.01 27.84
CA ASP A 6 -15.90 5.51 27.25
C ASP A 6 -15.79 6.16 25.86
N ASN A 7 -15.42 7.43 25.84
CA ASN A 7 -15.31 8.25 24.63
C ASN A 7 -14.04 7.84 23.88
N THR A 8 -14.06 6.65 23.32
CA THR A 8 -12.94 6.07 22.60
C THR A 8 -12.74 6.87 21.32
N GLN A 9 -11.68 7.68 21.31
CA GLN A 9 -11.21 8.42 20.14
C GLN A 9 -10.85 7.41 19.04
N ASN A 10 -11.81 7.09 18.17
CA ASN A 10 -11.64 6.13 17.11
C ASN A 10 -10.85 6.75 15.95
N ILE A 11 -9.82 6.06 15.48
CA ILE A 11 -8.98 6.47 14.35
C ILE A 11 -9.14 5.43 13.25
N GLU A 12 -9.66 5.86 12.11
CA GLU A 12 -9.85 5.00 10.95
C GLU A 12 -8.87 5.36 9.84
N PHE A 13 -8.45 4.34 9.10
CA PHE A 13 -7.47 4.49 8.03
C PHE A 13 -7.98 3.83 6.76
N GLU A 14 -8.00 4.59 5.68
CA GLU A 14 -8.26 4.09 4.33
C GLU A 14 -6.95 4.12 3.53
N ASN A 15 -6.49 2.96 3.08
CA ASN A 15 -5.22 2.82 2.37
C ASN A 15 -5.45 2.56 0.88
N HIS A 16 -5.04 3.49 0.04
CA HIS A 16 -5.03 3.35 -1.41
C HIS A 16 -3.60 3.07 -1.89
N PHE A 17 -3.13 1.83 -1.66
CA PHE A 17 -1.75 1.43 -1.92
C PHE A 17 -1.30 1.70 -3.36
N ALA A 18 -2.16 1.41 -4.35
CA ALA A 18 -1.86 1.64 -5.77
C ALA A 18 -1.58 3.12 -6.10
N LEU A 19 -2.25 4.04 -5.39
CA LEU A 19 -2.13 5.49 -5.57
C LEU A 19 -1.12 6.11 -4.60
N LYS A 20 -0.59 5.31 -3.66
CA LYS A 20 0.23 5.77 -2.53
C LYS A 20 -0.46 6.89 -1.77
N VAL A 21 -1.75 6.73 -1.47
CA VAL A 21 -2.53 7.66 -0.66
C VAL A 21 -3.03 6.94 0.59
N VAL A 22 -2.91 7.59 1.75
CA VAL A 22 -3.53 7.16 3.00
C VAL A 22 -4.48 8.25 3.46
N VAL A 23 -5.69 7.88 3.85
CA VAL A 23 -6.66 8.79 4.45
C VAL A 23 -6.82 8.41 5.91
N ILE A 24 -6.74 9.41 6.79
CA ILE A 24 -6.95 9.27 8.23
C ILE A 24 -8.22 9.99 8.57
N TYR A 25 -9.19 9.26 9.10
CA TYR A 25 -10.49 9.77 9.54
C TYR A 25 -10.61 9.72 11.05
N PHE A 26 -11.34 10.70 11.60
CA PHE A 26 -11.71 10.74 13.01
C PHE A 26 -13.24 10.80 13.11
N PRO A 27 -13.94 9.66 12.96
CA PRO A 27 -15.40 9.63 12.85
C PRO A 27 -16.11 10.30 14.03
N ASN A 28 -15.54 10.16 15.23
CA ASN A 28 -16.07 10.73 16.47
C ASN A 28 -15.38 12.04 16.87
N GLY A 29 -14.55 12.60 15.99
CA GLY A 29 -13.59 13.64 16.34
C GLY A 29 -12.36 13.09 17.08
N TYR A 30 -11.31 13.90 17.14
CA TYR A 30 -10.07 13.56 17.83
C TYR A 30 -9.49 14.77 18.52
N HIS A 31 -9.19 14.63 19.81
CA HIS A 31 -8.77 15.74 20.65
C HIS A 31 -7.42 15.41 21.28
N ILE A 32 -6.37 16.12 20.88
CA ILE A 32 -5.05 16.02 21.50
C ILE A 32 -5.05 16.88 22.76
N ASN A 33 -5.36 16.28 23.90
CA ASN A 33 -5.43 16.96 25.21
C ASN A 33 -4.34 16.49 26.19
N SER A 34 -3.61 15.43 25.85
CA SER A 34 -2.54 14.84 26.66
C SER A 34 -1.46 14.21 25.76
N GLU A 35 -0.27 13.98 26.31
CA GLU A 35 0.76 13.19 25.63
C GLU A 35 0.29 11.78 25.29
N GLU A 36 -0.62 11.21 26.09
CA GLU A 36 -1.22 9.90 25.83
C GLU A 36 -2.05 9.91 24.55
N SER A 37 -2.92 10.91 24.36
CA SER A 37 -3.69 11.06 23.11
C SER A 37 -2.79 11.24 21.89
N LEU A 38 -1.65 11.93 22.03
CA LEU A 38 -0.66 12.05 20.95
C LEU A 38 0.01 10.70 20.65
N ASN A 39 0.38 9.95 21.70
CA ASN A 39 0.98 8.62 21.56
C ASN A 39 0.02 7.60 20.96
N ILE A 40 -1.28 7.66 21.28
CA ILE A 40 -2.32 6.84 20.66
C ILE A 40 -2.34 7.10 19.15
N LEU A 41 -2.39 8.36 18.72
CA LEU A 41 -2.35 8.71 17.30
C LEU A 41 -1.06 8.22 16.63
N LYS A 42 0.09 8.48 17.25
CA LYS A 42 1.39 8.02 16.75
C LYS A 42 1.43 6.51 16.55
N ASN A 43 0.97 5.75 17.55
CA ASN A 43 1.00 4.29 17.54
C ASN A 43 0.02 3.74 16.52
N ALA A 44 -1.19 4.30 16.45
CA ALA A 44 -2.20 3.90 15.47
C ALA A 44 -1.70 4.18 14.04
N TRP A 45 -1.16 5.36 13.79
CA TRP A 45 -0.61 5.73 12.48
C TRP A 45 0.60 4.88 12.11
N SER A 46 1.55 4.67 13.03
CA SER A 46 2.71 3.81 12.78
C SER A 46 2.31 2.35 12.53
N LYS A 47 1.32 1.83 13.27
CA LYS A 47 0.79 0.47 13.08
C LYS A 47 0.03 0.34 11.75
N ASN A 48 -0.63 1.40 11.31
CA ASN A 48 -1.32 1.43 10.02
C ASN A 48 -0.33 1.48 8.85
N LEU A 49 0.76 2.23 9.01
CA LEU A 49 1.90 2.27 8.11
C LEU A 49 2.72 0.96 8.22
N LYS A 50 2.07 -0.16 7.90
CA LYS A 50 2.69 -1.49 7.83
C LYS A 50 3.82 -1.57 6.80
N SER A 51 3.98 -0.54 5.96
CA SER A 51 5.00 -0.45 4.91
C SER A 51 5.90 0.77 5.08
N TRP A 52 7.19 0.54 5.35
CA TRP A 52 8.19 1.59 5.58
C TRP A 52 8.79 2.19 4.29
N HIS A 53 8.32 1.77 3.10
CA HIS A 53 9.11 1.90 1.88
C HIS A 53 8.45 2.62 0.69
N SER A 54 7.42 3.43 0.93
CA SER A 54 6.98 4.40 -0.07
C SER A 54 6.44 5.66 0.58
N PRO A 55 6.84 6.86 0.11
CA PRO A 55 6.28 8.08 0.63
C PRO A 55 4.83 8.23 0.15
N TYR A 56 3.89 8.22 1.08
CA TYR A 56 2.46 8.38 0.82
C TYR A 56 2.06 9.86 0.72
N THR A 57 0.97 10.17 0.04
CA THR A 57 0.23 11.42 0.32
C THR A 57 -0.82 11.11 1.38
N CYS A 58 -0.81 11.85 2.47
CA CYS A 58 -1.78 11.70 3.55
C CYS A 58 -2.89 12.75 3.41
N LEU A 59 -4.14 12.30 3.41
CA LEU A 59 -5.31 13.13 3.67
C LEU A 59 -5.66 12.98 5.16
N PHE A 60 -5.65 14.10 5.88
CA PHE A 60 -5.83 14.14 7.32
C PHE A 60 -7.12 14.88 7.67
N ASP A 61 -8.05 14.20 8.34
CA ASP A 61 -9.33 14.80 8.70
C ASP A 61 -9.16 15.87 9.79
N LEU A 62 -9.51 17.11 9.49
CA LEU A 62 -9.50 18.22 10.45
C LEU A 62 -10.91 18.65 10.86
N ARG A 63 -11.97 17.98 10.39
CA ARG A 63 -13.35 18.48 10.56
C ARG A 63 -13.77 18.63 12.02
N ASN A 64 -13.38 17.66 12.84
CA ASN A 64 -13.60 17.60 14.29
C ASN A 64 -12.29 17.30 15.04
N PHE A 65 -11.18 17.84 14.56
CA PHE A 65 -9.86 17.68 15.17
C PHE A 65 -9.50 18.91 16.00
N THR A 66 -8.97 18.72 17.21
CA THR A 66 -8.46 19.84 18.02
C THR A 66 -7.18 19.46 18.73
N ILE A 67 -6.32 20.46 18.98
CA ILE A 67 -5.08 20.31 19.73
C ILE A 67 -5.10 21.29 20.90
N ASN A 68 -4.75 20.84 22.10
CA ASN A 68 -4.43 21.72 23.21
C ASN A 68 -3.17 22.54 22.85
N SER A 69 -3.17 23.85 23.09
CA SER A 69 -2.07 24.76 22.76
C SER A 69 -0.73 24.31 23.32
N GLU A 70 -0.72 23.66 24.49
CA GLU A 70 0.50 23.15 25.13
C GLU A 70 1.14 21.98 24.37
N LEU A 71 0.40 21.31 23.48
CA LEU A 71 0.83 20.12 22.74
C LEU A 71 1.04 20.39 21.24
N GLU A 72 0.84 21.62 20.77
CA GLU A 72 1.03 21.99 19.36
C GLU A 72 2.46 21.68 18.88
N LEU A 73 3.47 21.96 19.72
CA LEU A 73 4.86 21.72 19.37
C LEU A 73 5.17 20.22 19.23
N GLU A 74 4.62 19.40 20.11
CA GLU A 74 4.77 17.94 20.15
C GLU A 74 4.05 17.30 18.96
N PHE A 75 2.85 17.79 18.63
CA PHE A 75 2.15 17.41 17.41
C PHE A 75 2.95 17.76 16.16
N GLU A 76 3.55 18.94 16.10
CA GLU A 76 4.40 19.33 14.99
C GLU A 76 5.66 18.45 14.84
N LYS A 77 6.26 18.02 15.96
CA LYS A 77 7.33 17.01 15.93
C LYS A 77 6.84 15.69 15.34
N LEU A 78 5.62 15.25 15.69
CA LEU A 78 4.99 14.04 15.14
C LEU A 78 4.76 14.16 13.62
N ILE A 79 4.22 15.28 13.17
CA ILE A 79 4.00 15.56 11.74
C ILE A 79 5.32 15.56 10.97
N LYS A 80 6.37 16.22 11.50
CA LYS A 80 7.70 16.20 10.89
C LYS A 80 8.28 14.80 10.80
N PHE A 81 8.12 13.99 11.85
CA PHE A 81 8.52 12.59 11.82
C PHE A 81 7.84 11.83 10.66
N PHE A 82 6.51 11.88 10.56
CA PHE A 82 5.82 11.18 9.47
C PHE A 82 6.15 11.74 8.09
N LYS A 83 6.29 13.06 7.95
CA LYS A 83 6.70 13.70 6.70
C LYS A 83 8.10 13.32 6.24
N ASN A 84 9.05 13.20 7.15
CA ASN A 84 10.43 12.88 6.79
C ASN A 84 10.62 11.41 6.38
N PHE A 85 9.89 10.50 7.02
CA PHE A 85 10.10 9.06 6.83
C PHE A 85 9.06 8.38 5.93
N PHE A 86 7.80 8.85 5.95
CA PHE A 86 6.68 8.08 5.40
C PHE A 86 5.79 8.87 4.42
N MET A 87 5.81 10.21 4.42
CA MET A 87 4.88 11.02 3.64
C MET A 87 5.58 11.94 2.66
N ARG A 88 5.19 11.90 1.38
CA ARG A 88 5.54 12.93 0.40
C ARG A 88 4.89 14.27 0.75
N LYS A 89 3.63 14.21 1.20
CA LYS A 89 2.79 15.37 1.48
C LYS A 89 1.71 14.97 2.49
N ILE A 90 1.34 15.89 3.38
CA ILE A 90 0.17 15.79 4.25
C ILE A 90 -0.75 16.96 3.87
N ILE A 91 -2.05 16.69 3.73
CA ILE A 91 -3.08 17.66 3.41
C ILE A 91 -4.19 17.48 4.44
N GLY A 92 -4.49 18.52 5.19
CA GLY A 92 -5.64 18.58 6.07
C GLY A 92 -6.90 18.96 5.29
N PHE A 93 -7.99 18.23 5.47
CA PHE A 93 -9.29 18.63 4.92
C PHE A 93 -10.26 19.01 6.05
N TYR A 94 -11.01 20.08 5.85
CA TYR A 94 -11.91 20.65 6.87
C TYR A 94 -13.20 21.19 6.23
N ASP A 95 -14.23 21.43 7.02
CA ASP A 95 -15.46 22.11 6.58
C ASP A 95 -15.46 23.56 7.12
N LYS A 96 -16.24 24.48 6.52
CA LYS A 96 -16.25 25.91 6.92
C LYS A 96 -16.48 26.17 8.41
N ASN A 97 -17.22 25.28 9.06
CA ASN A 97 -17.59 25.39 10.47
C ASN A 97 -16.69 24.57 11.40
N SER A 98 -15.64 23.94 10.86
CA SER A 98 -14.69 23.14 11.64
C SER A 98 -13.85 24.01 12.58
N PRO A 99 -13.39 23.44 13.70
CA PRO A 99 -12.45 24.13 14.58
C PRO A 99 -11.19 24.56 13.82
N SER A 100 -10.70 25.76 14.09
CA SER A 100 -9.41 26.19 13.55
C SER A 100 -8.29 25.47 14.30
N VAL A 101 -7.45 24.75 13.56
CA VAL A 101 -6.26 24.09 14.10
C VAL A 101 -5.01 24.70 13.47
N ASN A 102 -4.03 25.00 14.32
CA ASN A 102 -2.72 25.46 13.92
C ASN A 102 -1.85 24.24 13.54
N VAL A 103 -1.54 24.10 12.25
CA VAL A 103 -0.75 22.99 11.70
C VAL A 103 0.16 23.50 10.58
N SER A 104 1.31 22.87 10.39
CA SER A 104 2.31 23.27 9.39
C SER A 104 2.10 22.74 7.98
N PHE A 105 1.04 21.97 7.74
CA PHE A 105 0.70 21.40 6.44
C PHE A 105 -0.51 22.09 5.79
N ASP A 106 -0.66 21.88 4.49
CA ASP A 106 -1.72 22.52 3.69
C ASP A 106 -3.11 22.14 4.21
N LYS A 107 -4.02 23.13 4.28
CA LYS A 107 -5.43 22.92 4.64
C LYS A 107 -6.31 23.25 3.45
N ILE A 108 -7.24 22.36 3.11
CA ILE A 108 -8.17 22.49 2.00
C ILE A 108 -9.60 22.31 2.50
N GLU A 109 -10.50 23.18 2.07
CA GLU A 109 -11.92 23.09 2.42
C GLU A 109 -12.58 21.96 1.60
N GLY A 110 -13.20 20.99 2.28
CA GLY A 110 -13.88 19.85 1.69
C GLY A 110 -12.96 18.67 1.34
N PHE A 111 -13.45 17.46 1.59
CA PHE A 111 -12.72 16.23 1.25
C PHE A 111 -12.47 16.09 -0.25
N GLU A 112 -13.46 16.36 -1.10
CA GLU A 112 -13.36 16.19 -2.56
C GLU A 112 -12.26 17.07 -3.17
N GLU A 113 -12.19 18.33 -2.76
CA GLU A 113 -11.16 19.26 -3.23
C GLU A 113 -9.77 18.82 -2.74
N ALA A 114 -9.66 18.35 -1.49
CA ALA A 114 -8.42 17.80 -0.97
C ALA A 114 -8.00 16.51 -1.72
N ALA A 115 -8.96 15.63 -2.01
CA ALA A 115 -8.74 14.40 -2.77
C ALA A 115 -8.36 14.68 -4.23
N SER A 116 -8.82 15.80 -4.81
CA SER A 116 -8.44 16.26 -6.15
C SER A 116 -6.94 16.57 -6.30
N GLN A 117 -6.31 16.98 -5.20
CA GLN A 117 -4.86 17.22 -5.11
C GLN A 117 -4.06 15.92 -4.97
N THR A 118 -4.73 14.75 -4.98
CA THR A 118 -4.11 13.43 -4.87
C THR A 118 -4.37 12.59 -6.12
N GLY A 119 -3.90 11.33 -6.11
CA GLY A 119 -4.25 10.37 -7.15
C GLY A 119 -5.71 9.90 -7.12
N LEU A 120 -6.48 10.20 -6.05
CA LEU A 120 -7.82 9.68 -5.81
C LEU A 120 -8.86 10.20 -6.79
N ALA A 121 -8.90 11.50 -7.08
CA ALA A 121 -9.87 12.04 -8.05
C ALA A 121 -9.66 11.47 -9.47
N ARG A 122 -8.42 11.11 -9.81
CA ARG A 122 -8.10 10.43 -11.08
C ARG A 122 -8.56 8.97 -11.11
N ALA A 123 -8.77 8.34 -9.96
CA ALA A 123 -9.28 6.98 -9.84
C ALA A 123 -10.83 6.92 -9.85
N ASN A 124 -11.49 7.96 -9.34
CA ASN A 124 -12.96 8.11 -9.36
C ASN A 124 -13.51 8.73 -10.66
N SER A 125 -12.64 9.04 -11.63
CA SER A 125 -13.07 9.50 -12.95
C SER A 125 -13.72 8.34 -13.72
N PRO A 126 -15.01 8.42 -14.13
CA PRO A 126 -15.74 7.34 -14.83
C PRO A 126 -15.11 6.93 -16.18
N GLU A 127 -14.15 7.70 -16.68
CA GLU A 127 -13.66 7.62 -18.05
C GLU A 127 -12.18 7.20 -18.18
N ARG A 128 -11.57 6.54 -17.20
CA ARG A 128 -10.43 5.69 -17.54
C ARG A 128 -10.95 4.37 -18.07
N LYS A 129 -11.19 4.30 -19.38
CA LYS A 129 -11.04 3.03 -20.09
C LYS A 129 -9.64 2.52 -19.71
N VAL A 130 -9.57 1.47 -18.90
CA VAL A 130 -8.33 0.82 -18.51
C VAL A 130 -7.79 0.12 -19.76
N THR A 131 -7.22 0.89 -20.69
CA THR A 131 -6.83 0.39 -22.01
C THR A 131 -5.44 -0.22 -22.00
N ASP A 132 -4.53 0.33 -21.20
CA ASP A 132 -3.13 -0.06 -21.18
C ASP A 132 -2.81 -1.05 -20.05
N LEU A 133 -1.91 -1.99 -20.30
CA LEU A 133 -1.55 -3.04 -19.35
C LEU A 133 -1.06 -2.50 -17.99
N ARG A 134 -0.39 -1.33 -17.97
CA ARG A 134 0.12 -0.76 -16.72
C ARG A 134 -1.00 -0.32 -15.79
N SER A 135 -2.11 0.19 -16.32
CA SER A 135 -3.26 0.60 -15.52
C SER A 135 -4.11 -0.60 -15.07
N LYS A 136 -4.06 -1.73 -15.78
CA LYS A 136 -4.73 -2.98 -15.38
C LYS A 136 -4.10 -3.66 -14.16
N ILE A 137 -2.79 -3.54 -13.97
CA ILE A 137 -2.05 -4.24 -12.89
C ILE A 137 -2.20 -3.48 -11.56
N GLN A 138 -2.82 -4.14 -10.58
CA GLN A 138 -2.91 -3.72 -9.18
C GLN A 138 -2.01 -4.59 -8.29
N PHE A 139 -1.45 -3.97 -7.25
CA PHE A 139 -0.63 -4.63 -6.23
C PHE A 139 -1.23 -4.37 -4.85
N ASP A 140 -1.44 -5.43 -4.10
CA ASP A 140 -1.82 -5.39 -2.69
C ASP A 140 -0.73 -6.09 -1.87
N ASN A 141 -0.20 -5.45 -0.84
CA ASN A 141 0.96 -5.96 -0.12
C ASN A 141 0.61 -6.33 1.32
N ASP A 142 0.94 -7.55 1.71
CA ASP A 142 0.97 -8.00 3.09
C ASP A 142 2.43 -8.04 3.58
N PHE A 143 2.84 -6.95 4.20
CA PHE A 143 4.20 -6.75 4.70
C PHE A 143 4.57 -7.70 5.84
N ASN A 144 3.60 -8.08 6.68
CA ASN A 144 3.87 -8.98 7.81
C ASN A 144 4.21 -10.38 7.31
N ALA A 145 3.44 -10.87 6.33
CA ALA A 145 3.69 -12.16 5.69
C ALA A 145 4.84 -12.10 4.66
N HIS A 146 5.35 -10.91 4.33
CA HIS A 146 6.24 -10.68 3.18
C HIS A 146 5.63 -11.25 1.88
N VAL A 147 4.34 -11.00 1.66
CA VAL A 147 3.58 -11.47 0.51
C VAL A 147 3.05 -10.27 -0.27
N MET A 148 3.24 -10.26 -1.58
CA MET A 148 2.59 -9.32 -2.50
C MET A 148 1.56 -10.05 -3.34
N GLU A 149 0.34 -9.56 -3.39
CA GLU A 149 -0.69 -10.00 -4.31
C GLU A 149 -0.76 -9.09 -5.54
N ILE A 150 -0.89 -9.70 -6.70
CA ILE A 150 -1.04 -9.03 -8.00
C ILE A 150 -2.42 -9.37 -8.54
N SER A 151 -3.19 -8.35 -8.91
CA SER A 151 -4.51 -8.50 -9.51
C SER A 151 -4.63 -7.67 -10.78
N PHE A 152 -5.60 -8.04 -11.63
CA PHE A 152 -5.85 -7.40 -12.91
C PHE A 152 -7.29 -6.88 -12.94
N LEU A 153 -7.45 -5.56 -13.11
CA LEU A 153 -8.75 -4.88 -13.02
C LEU A 153 -9.73 -5.28 -14.13
N SER A 154 -9.22 -5.75 -15.26
CA SER A 154 -10.00 -6.22 -16.39
C SER A 154 -9.28 -7.40 -17.05
N GLU A 155 -9.97 -8.08 -17.97
CA GLU A 155 -9.37 -9.12 -18.80
C GLU A 155 -8.05 -8.64 -19.42
N THR A 156 -7.02 -9.45 -19.18
CA THR A 156 -5.63 -9.17 -19.51
C THR A 156 -5.00 -10.43 -20.08
N GLU A 157 -4.62 -10.35 -21.34
CA GLU A 157 -3.87 -11.41 -22.00
C GLU A 157 -2.42 -10.94 -22.14
N LEU A 158 -1.48 -11.70 -21.57
CA LEU A 158 -0.05 -11.46 -21.76
C LEU A 158 0.40 -12.25 -23.00
N ASN A 159 0.58 -11.52 -24.10
CA ASN A 159 0.85 -12.13 -25.41
C ASN A 159 2.26 -11.89 -25.90
N THR A 160 2.84 -10.73 -25.56
CA THR A 160 4.09 -10.24 -26.14
C THR A 160 5.22 -10.16 -25.12
N LYS A 161 6.45 -10.00 -25.62
CA LYS A 161 7.62 -9.73 -24.78
C LYS A 161 7.52 -8.36 -24.11
N GLU A 162 6.90 -7.40 -24.79
CA GLU A 162 6.65 -6.05 -24.29
C GLU A 162 5.71 -6.07 -23.08
N ASP A 163 4.63 -6.88 -23.14
CA ASP A 163 3.69 -7.04 -22.01
C ASP A 163 4.40 -7.56 -20.76
N LEU A 164 5.28 -8.55 -20.96
CA LEU A 164 6.08 -9.13 -19.89
C LEU A 164 7.18 -8.19 -19.40
N ALA A 165 7.76 -7.36 -20.26
CA ALA A 165 8.69 -6.31 -19.85
C ALA A 165 8.00 -5.25 -18.98
N ILE A 166 6.74 -4.91 -19.30
CA ILE A 166 5.91 -4.02 -18.47
C ILE A 166 5.66 -4.66 -17.10
N LEU A 167 5.24 -5.93 -17.07
CA LEU A 167 5.00 -6.67 -15.83
C LEU A 167 6.28 -6.77 -14.99
N LYS A 168 7.41 -7.15 -15.60
CA LYS A 168 8.74 -7.19 -14.95
C LYS A 168 9.12 -5.84 -14.37
N SER A 169 8.96 -4.75 -15.13
CA SER A 169 9.29 -3.41 -14.68
C SER A 169 8.44 -2.99 -13.47
N LYS A 170 7.13 -3.26 -13.49
CA LYS A 170 6.23 -2.99 -12.35
C LYS A 170 6.59 -3.84 -11.13
N LEU A 171 6.88 -5.13 -11.33
CA LEU A 171 7.33 -6.06 -10.27
C LEU A 171 8.63 -5.61 -9.64
N GLN A 172 9.65 -5.37 -10.46
CA GLN A 172 10.96 -4.92 -10.00
C GLN A 172 10.85 -3.59 -9.27
N ASN A 173 10.10 -2.62 -9.78
CA ASN A 173 9.93 -1.33 -9.12
C ASN A 173 9.22 -1.44 -7.77
N ASN A 174 8.29 -2.39 -7.58
CA ASN A 174 7.68 -2.62 -6.28
C ASN A 174 8.63 -3.38 -5.35
N LEU A 175 9.22 -4.48 -5.82
CA LEU A 175 10.08 -5.33 -4.99
C LEU A 175 11.40 -4.66 -4.60
N MET A 176 12.01 -3.85 -5.48
CA MET A 176 13.24 -3.12 -5.18
C MET A 176 13.06 -2.07 -4.07
N LEU A 177 11.83 -1.64 -3.81
CA LEU A 177 11.56 -0.76 -2.67
C LEU A 177 11.76 -1.50 -1.34
N TRP A 178 11.79 -2.83 -1.35
CA TRP A 178 11.82 -3.63 -0.14
C TRP A 178 13.22 -4.23 0.08
N HIS A 179 13.71 -4.12 1.31
CA HIS A 179 15.03 -4.63 1.68
C HIS A 179 15.05 -6.14 1.98
N THR A 180 13.93 -6.82 1.79
CA THR A 180 13.74 -8.26 2.06
C THR A 180 12.99 -8.91 0.90
N PRO A 181 13.30 -10.15 0.51
CA PRO A 181 12.56 -10.86 -0.54
C PRO A 181 11.09 -11.10 -0.17
N TYR A 182 10.18 -10.91 -1.14
CA TYR A 182 8.73 -11.16 -0.98
C TYR A 182 8.30 -12.41 -1.74
N SER A 183 7.30 -13.13 -1.23
CA SER A 183 6.54 -14.09 -2.03
C SER A 183 5.46 -13.35 -2.82
N ILE A 184 5.13 -13.83 -4.01
CA ILE A 184 4.17 -13.19 -4.90
C ILE A 184 3.00 -14.14 -5.13
N ILE A 185 1.78 -13.67 -4.89
CA ILE A 185 0.52 -14.32 -5.26
C ILE A 185 -0.04 -13.61 -6.49
N ILE A 186 -0.30 -14.34 -7.57
CA ILE A 186 -0.96 -13.80 -8.77
C ILE A 186 -2.42 -14.25 -8.78
N ASN A 187 -3.34 -13.29 -8.76
CA ASN A 187 -4.76 -13.54 -9.01
C ASN A 187 -4.97 -13.75 -10.51
N CYS A 188 -5.31 -14.98 -10.89
CA CYS A 188 -5.45 -15.38 -12.28
C CYS A 188 -6.86 -15.17 -12.86
N LEU A 189 -7.81 -14.60 -12.12
CA LEU A 189 -9.21 -14.45 -12.54
C LEU A 189 -9.38 -13.76 -13.89
N ASN A 190 -8.60 -12.71 -14.12
CA ASN A 190 -8.65 -11.88 -15.33
C ASN A 190 -7.36 -11.98 -16.14
N LEU A 191 -6.59 -13.06 -15.98
CA LEU A 191 -5.26 -13.21 -16.56
C LEU A 191 -5.15 -14.47 -17.40
N SER A 192 -4.65 -14.33 -18.61
CA SER A 192 -4.25 -15.41 -19.49
C SER A 192 -2.83 -15.18 -20.04
N PHE A 193 -2.14 -16.28 -20.39
CA PHE A 193 -0.81 -16.26 -20.97
C PHE A 193 -0.81 -17.00 -22.32
N SER A 194 -0.22 -16.38 -23.34
CA SER A 194 0.18 -17.09 -24.55
C SER A 194 1.29 -18.10 -24.24
N ALA A 195 1.49 -19.09 -25.13
CA ALA A 195 2.56 -20.07 -24.98
C ALA A 195 3.96 -19.41 -24.98
N GLU A 196 4.17 -18.39 -25.82
CA GLU A 196 5.42 -17.63 -25.87
C GLU A 196 5.64 -16.84 -24.56
N ALA A 197 4.57 -16.22 -24.04
CA ALA A 197 4.64 -15.47 -22.79
C ALA A 197 5.02 -16.36 -21.59
N LYS A 198 4.59 -17.63 -21.56
CA LYS A 198 5.01 -18.57 -20.50
C LYS A 198 6.52 -18.78 -20.46
N ILE A 199 7.15 -18.92 -21.63
CA ILE A 199 8.59 -19.15 -21.74
C ILE A 199 9.36 -17.92 -21.25
N GLU A 200 8.93 -16.74 -21.66
CA GLU A 200 9.56 -15.48 -21.25
C GLU A 200 9.32 -15.15 -19.77
N PHE A 201 8.15 -15.49 -19.24
CA PHE A 201 7.86 -15.35 -17.80
C PHE A 201 8.83 -16.19 -16.95
N ASN A 202 9.23 -17.39 -17.40
CA ASN A 202 10.23 -18.18 -16.66
C ASN A 202 11.58 -17.46 -16.52
N LYS A 203 11.97 -16.62 -17.49
CA LYS A 203 13.18 -15.78 -17.37
C LYS A 203 12.98 -14.67 -16.34
N ILE A 204 11.78 -14.08 -16.30
CA ILE A 204 11.41 -13.08 -15.29
C ILE A 204 11.43 -13.70 -13.90
N ASN A 205 10.82 -14.88 -13.73
CA ASN A 205 10.80 -15.60 -12.45
C ASN A 205 12.22 -15.89 -11.96
N LYS A 206 13.11 -16.40 -12.82
CA LYS A 206 14.53 -16.61 -12.46
C LYS A 206 15.22 -15.33 -12.02
N PHE A 207 15.00 -14.22 -12.74
CA PHE A 207 15.56 -12.93 -12.38
C PHE A 207 15.03 -12.43 -11.03
N LEU A 208 13.71 -12.43 -10.83
CA LEU A 208 13.11 -11.95 -9.59
C LEU A 208 13.53 -12.82 -8.40
N SER A 209 13.54 -14.14 -8.55
CA SER A 209 13.89 -15.07 -7.47
C SER A 209 15.37 -15.01 -7.06
N ALA A 210 16.24 -14.49 -7.91
CA ALA A 210 17.66 -14.32 -7.58
C ALA A 210 17.93 -13.12 -6.67
N PHE A 211 17.06 -12.11 -6.66
CA PHE A 211 17.34 -10.82 -6.04
C PHE A 211 16.26 -10.32 -5.08
N PHE A 212 14.98 -10.60 -5.39
CA PHE A 212 13.87 -9.82 -4.86
C PHE A 212 12.65 -10.65 -4.44
N CYS A 213 12.56 -11.90 -4.89
CA CYS A 213 11.38 -12.74 -4.72
C CYS A 213 11.77 -14.08 -4.09
N LYS A 214 10.96 -14.59 -3.17
CA LYS A 214 11.11 -15.95 -2.64
C LYS A 214 10.51 -16.96 -3.60
N LYS A 215 9.25 -16.71 -3.98
CA LYS A 215 8.42 -17.65 -4.74
C LYS A 215 7.27 -16.92 -5.39
N ILE A 216 6.88 -17.38 -6.58
CA ILE A 216 5.67 -16.92 -7.27
C ILE A 216 4.68 -18.07 -7.32
N VAL A 217 3.48 -17.83 -6.81
CA VAL A 217 2.33 -18.75 -6.90
C VAL A 217 1.14 -17.97 -7.45
N GLY A 218 0.11 -18.68 -7.93
CA GLY A 218 -1.15 -18.06 -8.33
C GLY A 218 -2.36 -18.78 -7.78
N TYR A 219 -3.54 -18.19 -7.98
CA TYR A 219 -4.79 -18.89 -7.79
C TYR A 219 -5.78 -18.61 -8.91
N ALA A 220 -6.47 -19.67 -9.34
CA ALA A 220 -7.46 -19.65 -10.39
C ALA A 220 -8.69 -20.44 -9.93
N PRO A 221 -9.76 -19.78 -9.43
CA PRO A 221 -10.95 -20.47 -8.90
C PRO A 221 -11.71 -21.28 -9.94
N LYS A 222 -11.64 -20.86 -11.21
CA LYS A 222 -12.36 -21.47 -12.34
C LYS A 222 -11.45 -21.73 -13.56
N GLY A 223 -10.16 -21.42 -13.48
CA GLY A 223 -9.22 -21.54 -14.60
C GLY A 223 -8.51 -22.89 -14.64
N GLN A 224 -8.04 -23.29 -15.83
CA GLN A 224 -7.17 -24.46 -15.98
C GLN A 224 -5.80 -24.17 -15.35
N LYS A 225 -5.46 -24.84 -14.26
CA LYS A 225 -4.23 -24.55 -13.48
C LYS A 225 -2.95 -24.67 -14.29
N ASP A 226 -2.92 -25.58 -15.25
CA ASP A 226 -1.75 -25.88 -16.09
C ASP A 226 -1.50 -24.82 -17.18
N THR A 227 -2.39 -23.81 -17.29
CA THR A 227 -2.21 -22.73 -18.26
C THR A 227 -1.26 -21.64 -17.77
N TYR A 228 -0.74 -21.70 -16.54
CA TYR A 228 0.11 -20.66 -15.96
C TYR A 228 1.57 -21.13 -15.78
N PRO A 229 2.57 -20.24 -15.92
CA PRO A 229 3.99 -20.59 -15.78
C PRO A 229 4.46 -20.74 -14.31
N PHE A 230 3.53 -20.89 -13.37
CA PHE A 230 3.78 -20.99 -11.93
C PHE A 230 2.74 -21.89 -11.26
N LEU A 231 3.05 -22.36 -10.05
CA LEU A 231 2.16 -23.21 -9.29
C LEU A 231 0.85 -22.47 -8.97
N THR A 232 -0.28 -23.07 -9.33
CA THR A 232 -1.60 -22.43 -9.22
C THR A 232 -2.54 -23.22 -8.32
N TYR A 233 -3.18 -22.53 -7.37
CA TYR A 233 -4.14 -23.08 -6.42
C TYR A 233 -5.58 -22.78 -6.83
N ARG A 234 -6.54 -23.51 -6.25
CA ARG A 234 -7.98 -23.27 -6.52
C ARG A 234 -8.54 -22.03 -5.83
N SER A 235 -7.85 -21.48 -4.83
CA SER A 235 -8.37 -20.39 -4.01
C SER A 235 -7.24 -19.57 -3.40
N ARG A 236 -7.52 -18.30 -3.13
CA ARG A 236 -6.60 -17.35 -2.50
C ARG A 236 -6.08 -17.87 -1.16
N HIS A 237 -6.94 -18.39 -0.28
CA HIS A 237 -6.54 -18.88 1.04
C HIS A 237 -5.57 -20.09 0.96
N LEU A 238 -5.71 -20.96 -0.05
CA LEU A 238 -4.78 -22.08 -0.23
C LEU A 238 -3.43 -21.61 -0.79
N ALA A 239 -3.44 -20.63 -1.70
CA ALA A 239 -2.21 -20.00 -2.16
C ALA A 239 -1.49 -19.30 -1.01
N ALA A 240 -2.20 -18.54 -0.18
CA ALA A 240 -1.64 -17.88 1.00
C ALA A 240 -1.08 -18.90 2.02
N GLY A 241 -1.85 -19.93 2.39
CA GLY A 241 -1.39 -20.98 3.31
C GLY A 241 -0.17 -21.76 2.81
N SER A 242 0.06 -21.81 1.49
CA SER A 242 1.28 -22.41 0.93
C SER A 242 2.55 -21.57 1.15
N LEU A 243 2.39 -20.29 1.49
CA LEU A 243 3.48 -19.35 1.74
C LEU A 243 3.74 -19.13 3.24
N GLU A 244 2.71 -19.28 4.09
CA GLU A 244 2.82 -19.12 5.55
C GLU A 244 3.79 -20.13 6.19
N ASN A 245 3.92 -21.34 5.63
CA ASN A 245 4.87 -22.35 6.11
C ASN A 245 6.35 -22.06 5.77
N GLU A 246 6.65 -21.02 5.00
CA GLU A 246 8.03 -20.58 4.68
C GLU A 246 8.48 -19.37 5.55
N GLY A 247 7.61 -18.87 6.44
CA GLY A 247 7.74 -17.55 7.07
C GLY A 247 8.74 -17.37 8.22
N LEU A 248 9.36 -18.44 8.76
CA LEU A 248 10.20 -18.33 9.96
C LEU A 248 11.71 -18.17 9.69
N GLU A 249 12.22 -18.40 8.47
CA GLU A 249 13.67 -18.41 8.19
C GLU A 249 14.17 -17.24 7.31
N ALA A 250 13.29 -16.32 6.90
CA ALA A 250 13.61 -15.38 5.81
C ALA A 250 14.22 -14.04 6.22
N GLY A 251 14.23 -13.70 7.51
CA GLY A 251 14.76 -12.42 8.02
C GLY A 251 16.28 -12.29 7.87
N ASP A 252 17.01 -13.41 7.83
CA ASP A 252 18.48 -13.42 7.92
C ASP A 252 19.21 -13.40 6.56
N LYS A 253 18.48 -13.42 5.44
CA LYS A 253 19.07 -13.53 4.08
C LYS A 253 19.03 -12.23 3.27
N ALA A 254 18.92 -11.06 3.90
CA ALA A 254 19.11 -9.78 3.21
C ALA A 254 20.60 -9.50 3.01
N ASN A 255 21.17 -9.89 1.87
CA ASN A 255 22.55 -9.58 1.54
C ASN A 255 22.66 -8.15 0.96
N CYS A 256 22.65 -7.14 1.84
CA CYS A 256 22.79 -5.72 1.50
C CYS A 256 24.16 -5.31 0.92
N SER A 257 25.04 -6.27 0.61
CA SER A 257 26.43 -6.04 0.18
C SER A 257 26.60 -5.81 -1.33
N THR A 258 25.54 -5.80 -2.15
CA THR A 258 25.67 -5.64 -3.62
C THR A 258 25.60 -4.19 -4.13
N ARG A 259 25.56 -3.17 -3.26
CA ARG A 259 25.89 -1.80 -3.70
C ARG A 259 27.41 -1.72 -3.93
N LYS A 260 27.81 -1.79 -5.21
CA LYS A 260 29.14 -1.44 -5.68
C LYS A 260 29.65 -0.20 -4.95
N ILE A 261 30.62 -0.38 -4.07
CA ILE A 261 31.51 0.69 -3.61
C ILE A 261 32.37 1.02 -4.83
N GLY A 262 32.26 2.25 -5.32
CA GLY A 262 33.06 2.71 -6.44
C GLY A 262 34.54 2.77 -6.08
N THR A 263 35.36 2.17 -6.94
CA THR A 263 36.75 2.55 -7.22
C THR A 263 36.89 2.53 -8.73
#